data_AF-A0A540KVD9-F1
#
_entry.id   AF-A0A540KVD9-F1
#
_cell.length_a   1.000
_cell.length_b   1.000
_cell.length_c   1.000
_cell.angle_alpha   90.00
_cell.angle_beta   90.00
_cell.angle_gamma   90.00
#
_symmetry.space_group_name_H-M   'P 1'
#
loop_
_entity.id
_entity.type
_entity.pdbx_description
1 polymer ?
#
loop_
_entity_poly.entity_id
_entity_poly.type
_entity_poly.pdbx_seq_one_letter_code
_entity_poly.pdbx_strand_id
1 'polypeptide(L)'
;MTKESLRVTEIEGRGRGLVAAQPLRGGQIVLRDFPILLYSALSLIAPSPQPYCQHCFKTLQKPQPQAQPQVCPLCSHHVFCGPNCLSTALSSSHSPWACYALRLLRDSPSPLSGQPLERQVQASFLIAAYNLAAVSPSDFQILLSLQGQPHDLADADTTAAARFLPSLISTLCAPHPVFLKQPFTVELSAALLAKDKLNAFGLMEPFTELSQRASRAYAIYP
;
A
#
# COMPACT_ATOMS: atom_id res chain seq x y z
N MET A 1 16.83 16.34 8.49
CA MET A 1 17.10 16.31 7.04
C MET A 1 17.00 17.73 6.52
N THR A 2 17.97 18.17 5.74
CA THR A 2 18.15 19.58 5.36
C THR A 2 17.12 19.99 4.31
N LYS A 3 15.95 20.43 4.79
CA LYS A 3 15.02 21.34 4.08
C LYS A 3 15.74 22.61 3.55
N GLU A 4 17.02 22.80 3.86
CA GLU A 4 17.85 23.93 3.45
C GLU A 4 18.25 23.90 1.97
N SER A 5 18.22 22.75 1.29
CA SER A 5 18.60 22.70 -0.14
C SER A 5 17.45 23.01 -1.10
N LEU A 6 16.20 22.93 -0.64
CA LEU A 6 15.01 23.09 -1.45
C LEU A 6 14.04 24.06 -0.79
N ARG A 7 13.43 24.95 -1.57
CA ARG A 7 12.39 25.88 -1.12
C ARG A 7 11.11 25.63 -1.89
N VAL A 8 9.98 25.67 -1.20
CA VAL A 8 8.65 25.66 -1.84
C VAL A 8 8.36 27.06 -2.38
N THR A 9 7.92 27.15 -3.64
CA THR A 9 7.50 28.40 -4.28
C THR A 9 6.26 28.16 -5.13
N GLU A 10 5.47 29.20 -5.36
CA GLU A 10 4.49 29.22 -6.44
C GLU A 10 5.23 29.42 -7.77
N ILE A 11 4.91 28.58 -8.76
CA ILE A 11 5.41 28.67 -10.13
C ILE A 11 4.23 29.10 -11.00
N GLU A 12 4.38 30.22 -11.69
CA GLU A 12 3.34 30.79 -12.54
C GLU A 12 2.81 29.76 -13.55
N GLY A 13 1.49 29.55 -13.56
CA GLY A 13 0.81 28.58 -14.42
C GLY A 13 1.03 27.09 -14.06
N ARG A 14 1.77 26.77 -12.98
CA ARG A 14 2.08 25.39 -12.57
C ARG A 14 1.78 25.09 -11.09
N GLY A 15 1.41 26.11 -10.32
CA GLY A 15 1.13 25.98 -8.89
C GLY A 15 2.40 25.78 -8.05
N ARG A 16 2.26 25.12 -6.90
CA ARG A 16 3.37 24.90 -5.97
C ARG A 16 4.43 23.97 -6.57
N GLY A 17 5.69 24.37 -6.46
CA GLY A 17 6.85 23.56 -6.82
C GLY A 17 7.99 23.67 -5.81
N LEU A 18 8.96 22.76 -5.92
CA LEU A 18 10.21 22.78 -5.18
C LEU A 18 11.33 23.33 -6.07
N VAL A 19 12.02 24.38 -5.62
CA VAL A 19 13.17 24.97 -6.30
C VAL A 19 14.43 24.83 -5.45
N ALA A 20 15.60 24.76 -6.08
CA ALA A 20 16.87 24.75 -5.37
C ALA A 20 17.06 26.07 -4.60
N ALA A 21 17.33 25.97 -3.30
CA ALA A 21 17.65 27.13 -2.45
C ALA A 21 19.15 27.49 -2.50
N GLN A 22 19.98 26.62 -3.08
CA GLN A 22 21.43 26.77 -3.24
C GLN A 22 21.93 26.00 -4.47
N PRO A 23 23.14 26.28 -4.98
CA PRO A 23 23.75 25.48 -6.04
C PRO A 23 23.84 23.99 -5.67
N LEU A 24 23.47 23.11 -6.61
CA LEU A 24 23.45 21.66 -6.43
C LEU A 24 24.61 21.01 -7.18
N ARG A 25 25.25 20.01 -6.57
CA ARG A 25 26.29 19.20 -7.22
C ARG A 25 25.71 17.99 -7.93
N GLY A 26 26.38 17.53 -8.98
CA GLY A 26 26.03 16.26 -9.64
C GLY A 26 26.08 15.09 -8.64
N GLY A 27 25.02 14.29 -8.62
CA GLY A 27 24.87 13.16 -7.68
C GLY A 27 24.47 13.54 -6.25
N GLN A 28 24.25 14.83 -5.95
CA GLN A 28 23.77 15.26 -4.64
C GLN A 28 22.34 14.78 -4.38
N ILE A 29 22.11 14.11 -3.25
CA ILE A 29 20.77 13.78 -2.76
C ILE A 29 20.15 15.06 -2.19
N VAL A 30 19.13 15.58 -2.86
CA VAL A 30 18.43 16.82 -2.47
C VAL A 30 17.16 16.56 -1.66
N LEU A 31 16.54 15.40 -1.87
CA LEU A 31 15.36 14.95 -1.16
C LEU A 31 15.44 13.42 -1.06
N ARG A 32 15.04 12.91 0.10
CA ARG A 32 14.78 11.49 0.30
C ARG A 32 13.49 11.40 1.09
N ASP A 33 12.61 10.55 0.60
CA ASP A 33 11.33 10.30 1.24
C ASP A 33 11.07 8.78 1.31
N PHE A 34 10.13 8.40 2.16
CA PHE A 34 9.72 7.03 2.36
C PHE A 34 8.20 6.95 2.30
N PRO A 35 7.64 5.90 1.68
CA PRO A 35 6.19 5.80 1.59
C PRO A 35 5.59 5.58 2.98
N ILE A 36 4.52 6.32 3.28
CA ILE A 36 3.68 6.09 4.47
C ILE A 36 2.84 4.82 4.34
N LEU A 37 2.60 4.40 3.09
CA LEU A 37 1.86 3.18 2.79
C LEU A 37 2.45 2.49 1.58
N LEU A 38 2.60 1.18 1.66
CA LEU A 38 3.10 0.34 0.57
C LEU A 38 2.32 -0.98 0.56
N TYR A 39 1.71 -1.31 -0.57
CA TYR A 39 0.83 -2.47 -0.70
C TYR A 39 0.92 -3.10 -2.09
N SER A 40 0.52 -4.37 -2.20
CA SER A 40 0.65 -5.17 -3.42
C SER A 40 -0.33 -4.70 -4.51
N ALA A 41 0.16 -4.61 -5.75
CA ALA A 41 -0.67 -4.40 -6.94
C ALA A 41 -1.06 -5.73 -7.61
N LEU A 42 -0.61 -6.86 -7.06
CA LEU A 42 -0.87 -8.20 -7.57
C LEU A 42 -2.19 -8.75 -7.03
N SER A 43 -2.78 -9.68 -7.77
CA SER A 43 -3.97 -10.42 -7.36
C SER A 43 -3.78 -11.07 -5.98
N LEU A 44 -4.71 -10.80 -5.06
CA LEU A 44 -4.63 -11.32 -3.69
C LEU A 44 -4.82 -12.84 -3.63
N ILE A 45 -5.61 -13.38 -4.56
CA ILE A 45 -5.92 -14.81 -4.67
C ILE A 45 -4.93 -15.57 -5.56
N ALA A 46 -3.94 -14.89 -6.14
CA ALA A 46 -2.95 -15.55 -7.01
C ALA A 46 -2.09 -16.56 -6.23
N PRO A 47 -1.59 -17.61 -6.91
CA PRO A 47 -0.76 -18.64 -6.30
C PRO A 47 0.41 -18.05 -5.49
N SER A 48 0.65 -18.59 -4.29
CA SER A 48 1.82 -18.29 -3.48
C SER A 48 2.98 -19.26 -3.80
N PRO A 49 4.24 -18.85 -3.58
CA PRO A 49 4.68 -17.52 -3.17
C PRO A 49 4.78 -16.55 -4.34
N GLN A 50 4.43 -15.28 -4.09
CA GLN A 50 4.70 -14.20 -5.04
C GLN A 50 6.22 -13.98 -5.18
N PRO A 51 6.72 -13.53 -6.35
CA PRO A 51 8.16 -13.37 -6.60
C PRO A 51 8.76 -12.13 -5.91
N TYR A 52 8.03 -11.47 -5.02
CA TYR A 52 8.42 -10.22 -4.37
C TYR A 52 8.38 -10.34 -2.84
N CYS A 53 9.34 -9.67 -2.20
CA CYS A 53 9.28 -9.43 -0.76
C CYS A 53 8.01 -8.63 -0.43
N GLN A 54 7.19 -9.13 0.48
CA GLN A 54 5.93 -8.50 0.88
C GLN A 54 6.10 -7.29 1.81
N HIS A 55 7.34 -6.88 2.07
CA HIS A 55 7.65 -5.65 2.79
C HIS A 55 8.28 -4.59 1.89
N CYS A 56 9.33 -4.94 1.14
CA CYS A 56 10.10 -3.96 0.35
C CYS A 56 9.90 -4.09 -1.16
N PHE A 57 9.09 -5.06 -1.61
CA PHE A 57 8.80 -5.36 -3.02
C PHE A 57 10.03 -5.53 -3.91
N LYS A 58 11.19 -5.85 -3.33
CA LYS A 58 12.34 -6.34 -4.07
C LYS A 58 12.03 -7.73 -4.63
N THR A 59 12.45 -7.98 -5.85
CA THR A 59 12.41 -9.32 -6.46
C THR A 59 13.18 -10.30 -5.60
N LEU A 60 12.53 -11.39 -5.23
CA LEU A 60 13.15 -12.51 -4.57
C LEU A 60 13.87 -13.31 -5.65
N GLN A 61 15.20 -13.21 -5.69
CA GLN A 61 16.00 -14.05 -6.58
C GLN A 61 15.85 -15.52 -6.18
N LYS A 62 16.07 -16.44 -7.13
CA LYS A 62 16.17 -17.87 -6.82
C LYS A 62 17.15 -18.06 -5.65
N PRO A 63 16.82 -18.91 -4.67
CA PRO A 63 17.53 -18.98 -3.40
C PRO A 63 19.03 -19.14 -3.61
N GLN A 64 19.78 -18.08 -3.29
CA GLN A 64 21.22 -18.17 -3.07
C GLN A 64 21.46 -18.70 -1.65
N PRO A 65 22.55 -19.45 -1.40
CA PRO A 65 22.79 -20.08 -0.09
C PRO A 65 22.83 -19.11 1.10
N GLN A 66 23.08 -17.82 0.86
CA GLN A 66 23.37 -16.83 1.91
C GLN A 66 22.17 -15.96 2.31
N ALA A 67 21.05 -16.01 1.58
CA ALA A 67 19.85 -15.21 1.89
C ALA A 67 18.59 -15.97 1.51
N GLN A 68 18.16 -16.89 2.38
CA GLN A 68 16.92 -17.63 2.19
C GLN A 68 15.71 -16.75 2.50
N PRO A 69 14.72 -16.67 1.59
CA PRO A 69 13.47 -15.97 1.86
C PRO A 69 12.78 -16.54 3.10
N GLN A 70 12.21 -15.66 3.92
CA GLN A 70 11.50 -16.01 5.15
C GLN A 70 9.99 -16.00 4.87
N VAL A 71 9.29 -17.05 5.28
CA VAL A 71 7.83 -17.14 5.13
C VAL A 71 7.16 -16.64 6.41
N CYS A 72 6.05 -15.93 6.29
CA CYS A 72 5.24 -15.53 7.44
C CYS A 72 4.77 -16.78 8.21
N PRO A 73 5.04 -16.90 9.52
CA PRO A 73 4.65 -18.08 10.31
C PRO A 73 3.13 -18.17 10.55
N LEU A 74 2.39 -17.06 10.37
CA LEU A 74 0.95 -17.00 10.68
C LEU A 74 0.05 -17.32 9.48
N CYS A 75 0.41 -16.83 8.29
CA CYS A 75 -0.39 -17.06 7.08
C CYS A 75 0.26 -18.01 6.07
N SER A 76 1.56 -18.29 6.18
CA SER A 76 2.32 -19.12 5.23
C SER A 76 2.30 -18.64 3.75
N HIS A 77 1.62 -17.53 3.45
CA HIS A 77 1.43 -17.01 2.09
C HIS A 77 2.40 -15.88 1.73
N HIS A 78 2.77 -15.05 2.72
CA HIS A 78 3.63 -13.90 2.51
C HIS A 78 5.10 -14.28 2.72
N VAL A 79 5.97 -13.80 1.83
CA VAL A 79 7.40 -14.09 1.84
C VAL A 79 8.20 -12.79 1.92
N PHE A 80 9.31 -12.83 2.65
CA PHE A 80 10.19 -11.71 2.91
C PHE A 80 11.62 -12.05 2.49
N CYS A 81 12.39 -11.05 2.04
CA CYS A 81 13.76 -11.30 1.58
C CYS A 81 14.76 -11.64 2.71
N GLY A 82 14.35 -11.57 3.98
CA GLY A 82 15.19 -11.87 5.13
C GLY A 82 14.52 -11.53 6.46
N PRO A 83 15.16 -11.85 7.59
CA PRO A 83 14.60 -11.68 8.93
C PRO A 83 14.29 -10.22 9.26
N ASN A 84 15.07 -9.26 8.75
CA ASN A 84 14.82 -7.83 8.96
C ASN A 84 13.49 -7.41 8.32
N CYS A 85 13.23 -7.79 7.06
CA CYS A 85 11.97 -7.46 6.39
C CYS A 85 10.77 -8.17 7.05
N LEU A 86 10.92 -9.41 7.51
CA LEU A 86 9.88 -10.09 8.27
C LEU A 86 9.58 -9.35 9.58
N SER A 87 10.61 -9.07 10.38
CA SER A 87 10.47 -8.39 11.68
C SER A 87 9.84 -7.00 11.54
N THR A 88 10.34 -6.18 10.61
CA THR A 88 9.78 -4.86 10.34
C THR A 88 8.34 -4.94 9.82
N ALA A 89 8.01 -5.90 8.95
CA ALA A 89 6.64 -6.05 8.46
C ALA A 89 5.67 -6.42 9.59
N LEU A 90 6.05 -7.33 10.49
CA LEU A 90 5.20 -7.75 11.61
C LEU A 90 4.86 -6.61 12.58
N SER A 91 5.69 -5.58 12.67
CA SER A 91 5.40 -4.36 13.45
C SER A 91 4.83 -3.20 12.63
N SER A 92 4.67 -3.37 11.31
CA SER A 92 4.17 -2.34 10.40
C SER A 92 3.16 -2.92 9.40
N SER A 93 3.54 -3.08 8.13
CA SER A 93 2.67 -3.41 6.99
C SER A 93 1.98 -4.78 7.06
N HIS A 94 2.42 -5.66 7.95
CA HIS A 94 1.94 -7.03 8.10
C HIS A 94 1.72 -7.39 9.58
N SER A 95 1.07 -6.48 10.34
CA SER A 95 0.66 -6.76 11.72
C SER A 95 -0.18 -8.04 11.83
N PRO A 96 -0.33 -8.64 13.03
CA PRO A 96 -1.18 -9.82 13.21
C PRO A 96 -2.59 -9.65 12.65
N TRP A 97 -3.18 -8.46 12.81
CA TRP A 97 -4.51 -8.16 12.24
C TRP A 97 -4.48 -8.10 10.71
N ALA A 98 -3.54 -7.37 10.12
CA ALA A 98 -3.43 -7.27 8.65
C ALA A 98 -3.16 -8.64 8.01
N CYS A 99 -2.28 -9.43 8.65
CA CYS A 99 -1.97 -10.80 8.24
C CYS A 99 -3.22 -11.68 8.22
N TYR A 100 -3.99 -11.66 9.31
CA TYR A 100 -5.23 -12.41 9.44
C TYR A 100 -6.28 -11.98 8.42
N ALA A 101 -6.48 -10.66 8.27
CA ALA A 101 -7.44 -10.10 7.32
C ALA A 101 -7.12 -10.48 5.86
N LEU A 102 -5.86 -10.32 5.43
CA LEU A 102 -5.43 -10.70 4.08
C LEU A 102 -5.58 -12.21 3.85
N ARG A 103 -5.32 -13.03 4.88
CA ARG A 103 -5.52 -14.47 4.81
C ARG A 103 -7.00 -14.82 4.61
N LEU A 104 -7.92 -14.22 5.38
CA LEU A 104 -9.36 -14.47 5.22
C LEU A 104 -9.90 -14.06 3.85
N LEU A 105 -9.41 -12.96 3.29
CA LEU A 105 -9.79 -12.52 1.95
C LEU A 105 -9.24 -13.43 0.85
N ARG A 106 -8.20 -14.21 1.14
CA ARG A 106 -7.50 -15.08 0.19
C ARG A 106 -7.91 -16.55 0.26
N ASP A 107 -8.04 -17.10 1.48
CA ASP A 107 -8.23 -18.53 1.71
C ASP A 107 -9.54 -19.03 1.07
N SER A 108 -9.56 -20.28 0.61
CA SER A 108 -10.71 -20.86 -0.09
C SER A 108 -11.82 -21.25 0.90
N PRO A 109 -13.10 -20.87 0.66
CA PRO A 109 -13.58 -20.08 -0.48
C PRO A 109 -13.32 -18.58 -0.29
N SER A 110 -12.60 -17.97 -1.24
CA SER A 110 -12.29 -16.54 -1.15
C SER A 110 -13.53 -15.70 -1.49
N PRO A 111 -13.90 -14.70 -0.67
CA PRO A 111 -14.97 -13.76 -0.99
C PRO A 111 -14.63 -12.84 -2.19
N LEU A 112 -13.36 -12.80 -2.59
CA LEU A 112 -12.89 -12.07 -3.76
C LEU A 112 -12.84 -12.93 -5.03
N SER A 113 -13.24 -14.20 -4.94
CA SER A 113 -13.38 -15.06 -6.11
C SER A 113 -14.39 -14.45 -7.11
N GLY A 114 -13.99 -14.35 -8.38
CA GLY A 114 -14.79 -13.71 -9.44
C GLY A 114 -14.82 -12.17 -9.40
N GLN A 115 -14.15 -11.52 -8.45
CA GLN A 115 -14.00 -10.07 -8.43
C GLN A 115 -12.86 -9.61 -9.35
N PRO A 116 -12.99 -8.45 -10.03
CA PRO A 116 -11.94 -7.93 -10.90
C PRO A 116 -10.65 -7.64 -10.12
N LEU A 117 -9.50 -7.70 -10.78
CA LEU A 117 -8.17 -7.47 -10.17
C LEU A 117 -8.14 -6.16 -9.36
N GLU A 118 -8.67 -5.09 -9.94
CA GLU A 118 -8.74 -3.77 -9.31
C GLU A 118 -9.41 -3.82 -7.92
N ARG A 119 -10.49 -4.59 -7.77
CA ARG A 119 -11.18 -4.75 -6.48
C ARG A 119 -10.34 -5.51 -5.44
N GLN A 120 -9.50 -6.44 -5.90
CA GLN A 120 -8.58 -7.17 -5.02
C GLN A 120 -7.41 -6.28 -4.57
N VAL A 121 -6.93 -5.41 -5.45
CA VAL A 121 -5.92 -4.39 -5.13
C VAL A 121 -6.50 -3.37 -4.14
N GLN A 122 -7.71 -2.87 -4.38
CA GLN A 122 -8.43 -1.97 -3.47
C GLN A 122 -8.67 -2.61 -2.10
N ALA A 123 -8.96 -3.92 -2.04
CA ALA A 123 -9.04 -4.64 -0.77
C ALA A 123 -7.68 -4.66 -0.04
N SER A 124 -6.58 -4.91 -0.77
CA SER A 124 -5.22 -4.88 -0.22
C SER A 124 -4.85 -3.49 0.31
N PHE A 125 -5.20 -2.43 -0.43
CA PHE A 125 -5.04 -1.04 0.00
C PHE A 125 -5.83 -0.75 1.28
N LEU A 126 -7.12 -1.10 1.33
CA LEU A 126 -7.95 -0.83 2.52
C LEU A 126 -7.42 -1.54 3.76
N ILE A 127 -7.00 -2.81 3.65
CA ILE A 127 -6.35 -3.50 4.78
C ILE A 127 -5.06 -2.78 5.19
N ALA A 128 -4.23 -2.35 4.24
CA ALA A 128 -3.02 -1.61 4.55
C ALA A 128 -3.33 -0.27 5.25
N ALA A 129 -4.30 0.51 4.77
CA ALA A 129 -4.69 1.80 5.33
C ALA A 129 -5.33 1.67 6.72
N TYR A 130 -6.19 0.67 6.92
CA TYR A 130 -6.78 0.36 8.21
C TYR A 130 -5.74 -0.10 9.22
N ASN A 131 -4.78 -0.91 8.78
CA ASN A 131 -3.64 -1.29 9.58
C ASN A 131 -2.77 -0.07 9.93
N LEU A 132 -2.55 0.86 9.00
CA LEU A 132 -1.81 2.10 9.23
C LEU A 132 -2.41 2.91 10.39
N ALA A 133 -3.75 3.00 10.46
CA ALA A 133 -4.44 3.66 11.58
C ALA A 133 -4.08 3.08 12.96
N ALA A 134 -3.76 1.78 13.01
CA ALA A 134 -3.38 1.10 14.25
C ALA A 134 -1.87 1.19 14.55
N VAL A 135 -1.02 1.03 13.54
CA VAL A 135 0.45 0.96 13.74
C VAL A 135 1.14 2.33 13.69
N SER A 136 0.56 3.30 12.99
CA SER A 136 1.07 4.68 12.89
C SER A 136 -0.08 5.68 12.71
N PRO A 137 -0.75 6.09 13.80
CA PRO A 137 -1.85 7.05 13.73
C PRO A 137 -1.47 8.39 13.08
N SER A 138 -0.22 8.84 13.26
CA SER A 138 0.28 10.07 12.62
C SER A 138 0.33 9.95 11.10
N ASP A 139 0.84 8.84 10.57
CA ASP A 139 0.91 8.61 9.13
C ASP A 139 -0.49 8.39 8.54
N PHE A 140 -1.40 7.80 9.32
CA PHE A 140 -2.80 7.72 8.92
C PHE A 140 -3.46 9.11 8.83
N GLN A 141 -3.15 10.04 9.73
CA GLN A 141 -3.62 11.42 9.60
C GLN A 141 -3.04 12.12 8.35
N ILE A 142 -1.76 11.86 8.02
CA ILE A 142 -1.17 12.34 6.76
C ILE A 142 -1.95 11.78 5.58
N LEU A 143 -2.19 10.46 5.53
CA LEU A 143 -2.99 9.82 4.50
C LEU A 143 -4.35 10.51 4.37
N LEU A 144 -5.07 10.74 5.47
CA LEU A 144 -6.38 11.42 5.44
C LEU A 144 -6.32 12.86 4.92
N SER A 145 -5.19 13.55 5.10
CA SER A 145 -4.99 14.93 4.64
C SER A 145 -4.71 15.06 3.15
N LEU A 146 -4.35 13.97 2.46
CA LEU A 146 -4.06 13.96 1.03
C LEU A 146 -5.29 14.34 0.18
N GLN A 147 -5.04 14.85 -1.02
CA GLN A 147 -6.09 15.17 -1.99
C GLN A 147 -6.87 13.90 -2.39
N GLY A 148 -8.17 14.05 -2.64
CA GLY A 148 -9.06 12.95 -2.99
C GLY A 148 -10.25 12.94 -2.07
N GLN A 149 -11.39 13.29 -2.64
CA GLN A 149 -12.68 13.27 -1.98
C GLN A 149 -13.61 12.25 -2.66
N PRO A 150 -14.60 11.69 -1.95
CA PRO A 150 -15.53 10.74 -2.54
C PRO A 150 -16.27 11.27 -3.77
N HIS A 151 -16.47 12.58 -3.89
CA HIS A 151 -17.11 13.19 -5.05
C HIS A 151 -16.21 13.28 -6.29
N ASP A 152 -14.88 13.21 -6.10
CA ASP A 152 -13.92 13.10 -7.20
C ASP A 152 -13.97 11.72 -7.88
N LEU A 153 -14.64 10.75 -7.24
CA LEU A 153 -14.89 9.41 -7.75
C LEU A 153 -16.09 9.40 -8.72
N ALA A 154 -15.97 10.03 -9.88
CA ALA A 154 -16.94 9.85 -10.97
C ALA A 154 -16.88 8.45 -11.62
N ASP A 155 -16.26 7.49 -10.94
CA ASP A 155 -15.98 6.13 -11.41
C ASP A 155 -16.89 5.13 -10.70
N ALA A 156 -17.71 4.44 -11.49
CA ALA A 156 -18.67 3.46 -11.01
C ALA A 156 -17.99 2.30 -10.27
N ASP A 157 -16.77 1.92 -10.68
CA ASP A 157 -16.05 0.78 -10.10
C ASP A 157 -15.53 1.09 -8.70
N THR A 158 -14.96 2.28 -8.47
CA THR A 158 -14.52 2.70 -7.14
C THR A 158 -15.70 2.87 -6.19
N THR A 159 -16.83 3.39 -6.68
CA THR A 159 -18.07 3.52 -5.90
C THR A 159 -18.61 2.15 -5.49
N ALA A 160 -18.60 1.16 -6.39
CA ALA A 160 -19.01 -0.20 -6.09
C ALA A 160 -18.08 -0.85 -5.03
N ALA A 161 -16.77 -0.66 -5.17
CA ALA A 161 -15.79 -1.15 -4.21
C ALA A 161 -15.97 -0.55 -2.81
N ALA A 162 -16.22 0.77 -2.73
CA ALA A 162 -16.46 1.47 -1.47
C ALA A 162 -17.71 0.99 -0.73
N ARG A 163 -18.71 0.45 -1.43
CA ARG A 163 -19.90 -0.15 -0.79
C ARG A 163 -19.68 -1.61 -0.37
N PHE A 164 -18.97 -2.37 -1.20
CA PHE A 164 -18.77 -3.81 -1.00
C PHE A 164 -17.68 -4.12 0.04
N LEU A 165 -16.49 -3.54 -0.13
CA LEU A 165 -15.30 -3.92 0.65
C LEU A 165 -15.40 -3.61 2.15
N PRO A 166 -15.93 -2.44 2.59
CA PRO A 166 -15.98 -2.14 4.02
C PRO A 166 -16.92 -3.08 4.77
N SER A 167 -18.06 -3.43 4.16
CA SER A 167 -18.97 -4.44 4.70
C SER A 167 -18.27 -5.79 4.81
N LEU A 168 -17.57 -6.22 3.75
CA LEU A 168 -16.85 -7.49 3.74
C LEU A 168 -15.77 -7.55 4.83
N ILE A 169 -14.94 -6.52 4.92
CA ILE A 169 -13.87 -6.40 5.91
C ILE A 169 -14.45 -6.33 7.32
N SER A 170 -15.55 -5.59 7.51
CA SER A 170 -16.21 -5.48 8.81
C SER A 170 -16.76 -6.80 9.32
N THR A 171 -17.31 -7.63 8.41
CA THR A 171 -17.88 -8.93 8.77
C THR A 171 -16.80 -9.99 9.00
N LEU A 172 -15.76 -10.03 8.15
CA LEU A 172 -14.77 -11.11 8.18
C LEU A 172 -13.61 -10.83 9.13
N CYS A 173 -13.14 -9.59 9.22
CA CYS A 173 -11.85 -9.27 9.84
C CYS A 173 -11.98 -8.81 11.30
N ALA A 174 -12.90 -9.41 12.06
CA ALA A 174 -13.07 -9.16 13.49
C ALA A 174 -12.05 -9.96 14.32
N PRO A 175 -11.54 -9.42 15.45
CA PRO A 175 -11.83 -8.10 16.01
C PRO A 175 -11.14 -6.99 15.21
N HIS A 176 -11.84 -5.86 15.05
CA HIS A 176 -11.25 -4.64 14.49
C HIS A 176 -10.07 -4.18 15.36
N PRO A 177 -9.07 -3.51 14.76
CA PRO A 177 -7.98 -2.94 15.55
C PRO A 177 -8.58 -2.05 16.66
N VAL A 178 -8.33 -2.46 17.92
CA VAL A 178 -9.00 -2.00 19.16
C VAL A 178 -8.94 -0.47 19.38
N PHE A 179 -8.15 0.25 18.59
CA PHE A 179 -7.88 1.68 18.75
C PHE A 179 -8.83 2.61 17.99
N LEU A 180 -9.62 2.11 17.05
CA LEU A 180 -10.68 2.92 16.48
C LEU A 180 -11.92 2.79 17.37
N LYS A 181 -12.21 3.86 18.11
CA LYS A 181 -13.46 4.00 18.88
C LYS A 181 -14.73 3.85 18.01
N GLN A 182 -14.58 3.81 16.69
CA GLN A 182 -15.64 3.63 15.70
C GLN A 182 -15.20 2.61 14.64
N PRO A 183 -16.12 1.76 14.15
CA PRO A 183 -15.83 0.85 13.04
C PRO A 183 -15.48 1.64 11.77
N PHE A 184 -14.71 1.04 10.87
CA PHE A 184 -14.45 1.61 9.55
C PHE A 184 -15.77 1.76 8.78
N THR A 185 -16.14 2.99 8.42
CA THR A 185 -17.40 3.27 7.73
C THR A 185 -17.24 3.22 6.21
N VAL A 186 -18.37 3.17 5.51
CA VAL A 186 -18.41 3.24 4.04
C VAL A 186 -17.81 4.57 3.55
N GLU A 187 -18.12 5.67 4.23
CA GLU A 187 -17.65 7.02 3.87
C GLU A 187 -16.14 7.14 4.03
N LEU A 188 -15.58 6.63 5.13
CA LEU A 188 -14.14 6.61 5.34
C LEU A 188 -13.43 5.80 4.24
N SER A 189 -14.00 4.66 3.87
CA SER A 189 -13.44 3.78 2.85
C SER A 189 -13.50 4.39 1.46
N ALA A 190 -14.61 5.07 1.13
CA ALA A 190 -14.72 5.85 -0.10
C ALA A 190 -13.66 6.96 -0.15
N ALA A 191 -13.47 7.69 0.95
CA ALA A 191 -12.46 8.73 1.04
C ALA A 191 -11.03 8.16 0.89
N LEU A 192 -10.73 7.03 1.51
CA LEU A 192 -9.44 6.35 1.36
C LEU A 192 -9.19 5.91 -0.09
N LEU A 193 -10.17 5.29 -0.74
CA LEU A 193 -10.05 4.86 -2.15
C LEU A 193 -9.88 6.04 -3.11
N ALA A 194 -10.53 7.19 -2.84
CA ALA A 194 -10.31 8.41 -3.61
C ALA A 194 -8.87 8.92 -3.48
N LYS A 195 -8.30 8.83 -2.28
CA LYS A 195 -6.90 9.22 -2.02
C LYS A 195 -5.94 8.27 -2.69
N ASP A 196 -6.21 6.97 -2.64
CA ASP A 196 -5.41 5.98 -3.35
C ASP A 196 -5.31 6.29 -4.85
N LYS A 197 -6.47 6.52 -5.49
CA LYS A 197 -6.57 6.81 -6.92
C LYS A 197 -5.75 8.01 -7.37
N LEU A 198 -5.62 9.05 -6.52
CA LEU A 198 -4.93 10.29 -6.87
C LEU A 198 -3.47 10.34 -6.40
N ASN A 199 -3.10 9.57 -5.38
CA ASN A 199 -1.79 9.70 -4.71
C ASN A 199 -0.92 8.43 -4.76
N ALA A 200 -1.42 7.32 -5.29
CA ALA A 200 -0.64 6.10 -5.41
C ALA A 200 0.38 6.17 -6.56
N PHE A 201 1.63 5.86 -6.25
CA PHE A 201 2.72 5.71 -7.21
C PHE A 201 3.01 4.23 -7.45
N GLY A 202 2.95 3.81 -8.71
CA GLY A 202 3.24 2.43 -9.10
C GLY A 202 4.73 2.09 -9.02
N LEU A 203 5.09 1.09 -8.22
CA LEU A 203 6.36 0.39 -8.34
C LEU A 203 6.26 -0.59 -9.49
N MET A 204 6.96 -0.32 -10.58
CA MET A 204 6.85 -1.09 -11.82
C MET A 204 7.45 -2.50 -11.69
N GLU A 205 6.81 -3.45 -12.35
CA GLU A 205 7.39 -4.75 -12.70
C GLU A 205 8.71 -4.55 -13.48
N PRO A 206 9.68 -5.47 -13.36
CA PRO A 206 10.85 -5.47 -14.24
C PRO A 206 10.43 -5.45 -15.70
N PHE A 207 11.12 -4.66 -16.52
CA PHE A 207 10.82 -4.57 -17.94
C PHE A 207 11.08 -5.91 -18.64
N THR A 208 10.11 -6.37 -19.41
CA THR A 208 10.30 -7.46 -20.37
C THR A 208 9.64 -7.06 -21.69
N GLU A 209 10.24 -7.44 -22.81
CA GLU A 209 9.69 -7.13 -24.15
C GLU A 209 8.37 -7.85 -24.44
N LEU A 210 8.07 -8.92 -23.69
CA LEU A 210 6.93 -9.81 -23.91
C LEU A 210 5.70 -9.43 -23.08
N SER A 211 5.85 -8.56 -22.08
CA SER A 211 4.78 -8.23 -21.14
C SER A 211 4.36 -6.76 -21.24
N GLN A 212 3.07 -6.50 -21.03
CA GLN A 212 2.61 -5.13 -20.81
C GLN A 212 3.22 -4.55 -19.53
N ARG A 213 3.30 -3.21 -19.47
CA ARG A 213 3.73 -2.50 -18.27
C ARG A 213 2.71 -2.76 -17.16
N ALA A 214 3.19 -3.28 -16.04
CA ALA A 214 2.38 -3.53 -14.87
C ALA A 214 3.12 -3.03 -13.61
N SER A 215 2.36 -2.78 -12.55
CA SER A 215 2.90 -2.46 -11.23
C SER A 215 2.92 -3.73 -10.37
N ARG A 216 4.00 -3.91 -9.61
CA ARG A 216 4.09 -4.97 -8.58
C ARG A 216 3.56 -4.50 -7.22
N ALA A 217 3.57 -3.19 -7.00
CA ALA A 217 3.09 -2.55 -5.78
C ALA A 217 2.73 -1.10 -6.04
N TYR A 218 2.00 -0.53 -5.09
CA TYR A 218 1.69 0.88 -5.04
C TYR A 218 2.20 1.46 -3.72
N ALA A 219 2.71 2.70 -3.81
CA ALA A 219 3.31 3.43 -2.72
C ALA A 219 2.63 4.80 -2.60
N ILE A 220 2.31 5.23 -1.37
CA ILE A 220 1.81 6.57 -1.07
C ILE A 220 2.84 7.28 -0.20
N TYR A 221 3.16 8.52 -0.54
CA TYR A 221 4.14 9.37 0.15
C TYR A 221 3.44 10.53 0.88
N PRO A 222 4.10 11.16 1.87
CA PRO A 222 3.58 12.33 2.58
C PRO A 222 3.28 13.56 1.70
#